data_AF-A0A6G6TJY9-F1
#
_entry.id   AF-A0A6G6TJY9-F1
#
_cell.length_a   1.000
_cell.length_b   1.000
_cell.length_c   1.000
_cell.angle_alpha   90.00
_cell.angle_beta   90.00
_cell.angle_gamma   90.00
#
_symmetry.space_group_name_H-M   'P 1'
#
loop_
_entity.id
_entity.type
_entity.pdbx_description
1 polymer ?
#
loop_
_entity_poly.entity_id
_entity_poly.type
_entity_poly.pdbx_seq_one_letter_code
_entity_poly.pdbx_strand_id
1 'polypeptide(L)'
;MKWMYQGTIAEQGMTFENYIGLSNKRLTRLHLNAKTFDYYDANTDEYISVKTLNTQTASRIKNPKSIENTLNTYISTIDKYSGERRGRAEILPSDVKSKTLELGVPARTTKEQWDAINNSIKNASSKNIKINITIVEE
;
A
#
# COMPACT_ATOMS: atom_id res chain seq x y z
N MET A 1 11.24 0.66 11.96
CA MET A 1 10.45 -0.60 12.03
C MET A 1 11.34 -1.75 11.59
N LYS A 2 11.18 -2.95 12.15
CA LYS A 2 11.85 -4.18 11.69
C LYS A 2 10.86 -5.08 10.95
N TRP A 3 11.32 -5.81 9.94
CA TRP A 3 10.50 -6.75 9.19
C TRP A 3 10.23 -8.02 10.01
N MET A 4 8.97 -8.34 10.24
CA MET A 4 8.58 -9.55 10.98
C MET A 4 8.21 -10.66 9.99
N TYR A 5 9.13 -11.59 9.75
CA TYR A 5 8.96 -12.68 8.77
C TYR A 5 7.74 -13.57 9.01
N GLN A 6 7.34 -13.75 10.27
CA GLN A 6 6.17 -14.53 10.69
C GLN A 6 5.09 -13.65 11.34
N GLY A 7 5.20 -12.32 11.20
CA GLY A 7 4.21 -11.40 11.76
C GLY A 7 2.86 -11.59 11.08
N THR A 8 1.80 -11.59 11.88
CA THR A 8 0.42 -11.54 11.40
C THR A 8 0.16 -10.23 10.63
N ILE A 9 -0.97 -10.18 9.91
CA ILE A 9 -1.45 -8.93 9.27
C ILE A 9 -1.50 -7.78 10.29
N ALA A 10 -1.90 -8.08 11.53
CA ALA A 10 -1.92 -7.07 12.59
C ALA A 10 -0.51 -6.63 12.98
N GLU A 11 0.41 -7.55 13.24
CA GLU A 11 1.75 -7.22 13.73
C GLU A 11 2.60 -6.49 12.67
N GLN A 12 2.48 -6.89 11.40
CA GLN A 12 3.27 -6.28 10.33
C GLN A 12 2.53 -5.14 9.64
N GLY A 13 1.27 -5.35 9.26
CA GLY A 13 0.48 -4.34 8.55
C GLY A 13 0.18 -3.13 9.42
N MET A 14 -0.35 -3.33 10.63
CA MET A 14 -0.70 -2.22 11.52
C MET A 14 0.53 -1.44 11.98
N THR A 15 1.65 -2.13 12.23
CA THR A 15 2.91 -1.46 12.60
C THR A 15 3.43 -0.57 11.48
N PHE A 16 3.38 -1.04 10.23
CA PHE A 16 3.80 -0.22 9.10
C PHE A 16 2.83 0.94 8.85
N GLU A 17 1.53 0.70 8.92
CA GLU A 17 0.51 1.75 8.83
C GLU A 17 0.71 2.82 9.90
N ASN A 18 0.94 2.43 11.15
CA ASN A 18 1.26 3.36 12.25
C ASN A 18 2.55 4.13 11.98
N TYR A 19 3.60 3.46 11.48
CA TYR A 19 4.86 4.11 11.13
C TYR A 19 4.66 5.20 10.07
N ILE A 20 3.89 4.95 9.02
CA ILE A 20 3.57 5.95 7.98
C ILE A 20 2.87 7.17 8.59
N GLY A 21 1.82 6.96 9.41
CA GLY A 21 1.10 8.05 10.07
C GLY A 21 1.96 8.86 11.04
N LEU A 22 2.84 8.20 11.81
CA LEU A 22 3.77 8.88 12.72
C LEU A 22 4.88 9.63 11.99
N SER A 23 5.31 9.14 10.82
CA SER A 23 6.38 9.74 10.02
C SER A 23 5.91 10.95 9.22
N ASN A 24 4.61 11.07 8.95
CA ASN A 24 4.03 12.21 8.26
C ASN A 24 2.80 12.75 9.01
N LYS A 25 3.02 13.75 9.86
CA LYS A 25 1.99 14.38 10.70
C LYS A 25 0.87 15.10 9.91
N ARG A 26 1.03 15.27 8.60
CA ARG A 26 -0.04 15.83 7.74
C ARG A 26 -1.13 14.80 7.44
N LEU A 27 -0.82 13.52 7.58
CA LEU A 27 -1.74 12.44 7.29
C LEU A 27 -2.77 12.31 8.41
N THR A 28 -4.04 12.35 8.03
CA THR A 28 -5.16 12.02 8.90
C THR A 28 -5.54 10.57 8.66
N ARG A 29 -5.56 9.75 9.72
CA ARG A 29 -5.99 8.36 9.59
C ARG A 29 -7.48 8.31 9.31
N LEU A 30 -7.86 7.57 8.28
CA LEU A 30 -9.25 7.28 7.98
C LEU A 30 -9.80 6.31 9.03
N HIS A 31 -11.12 6.23 9.14
CA HIS A 31 -11.77 5.45 10.18
C HIS A 31 -11.28 3.98 10.18
N LEU A 32 -11.18 3.37 11.37
CA LEU A 32 -10.76 1.98 11.53
C LEU A 32 -11.57 1.07 10.59
N ASN A 33 -10.94 0.25 9.73
CA ASN A 33 -11.55 -0.58 8.67
C ASN A 33 -12.18 0.15 7.47
N ALA A 34 -11.68 1.34 7.12
CA ALA A 34 -11.76 1.79 5.72
C ALA A 34 -11.17 0.69 4.81
N LYS A 35 -11.81 0.42 3.67
CA LYS A 35 -11.51 -0.79 2.87
C LYS A 35 -10.33 -0.61 1.94
N THR A 36 -10.13 0.60 1.44
CA THR A 36 -9.18 0.87 0.35
C THR A 36 -8.06 1.80 0.81
N PHE A 37 -8.42 2.93 1.42
CA PHE A 37 -7.49 3.94 1.88
C PHE A 37 -7.41 3.94 3.39
N ASP A 38 -6.20 4.14 3.90
CA ASP A 38 -5.88 4.12 5.33
C ASP A 38 -5.64 5.56 5.84
N TYR A 39 -5.14 6.46 4.97
CA TYR A 39 -4.88 7.86 5.30
C TYR A 39 -5.40 8.82 4.22
N TYR A 40 -5.58 10.08 4.63
CA TYR A 40 -5.89 11.22 3.79
C TYR A 40 -4.99 12.42 4.15
N ASP A 41 -4.44 13.13 3.16
CA ASP A 41 -3.77 14.42 3.31
C ASP A 41 -4.68 15.54 2.79
N ALA A 42 -5.20 16.36 3.71
CA ALA A 42 -6.12 17.44 3.40
C ALA A 42 -5.48 18.62 2.64
N ASN A 43 -4.15 18.68 2.59
CA ASN A 43 -3.46 19.76 1.87
C ASN A 43 -3.34 19.47 0.37
N THR A 44 -3.37 18.20 -0.02
CA THR A 44 -3.13 17.73 -1.39
C THR A 44 -4.30 16.96 -1.98
N ASP A 45 -5.37 16.78 -1.21
CA ASP A 45 -6.50 15.89 -1.53
C ASP A 45 -6.03 14.48 -1.94
N GLU A 46 -5.05 13.97 -1.18
CA GLU A 46 -4.39 12.69 -1.45
C GLU A 46 -4.91 11.59 -0.54
N TYR A 47 -5.42 10.52 -1.15
CA TYR A 47 -5.84 9.31 -0.46
C TYR A 47 -4.78 8.23 -0.58
N ILE A 48 -4.40 7.66 0.56
CA ILE A 48 -3.23 6.81 0.68
C ILE A 48 -3.66 5.44 1.19
N SER A 49 -3.36 4.40 0.41
CA SER A 49 -3.42 3.01 0.83
C SER A 49 -2.05 2.59 1.34
N VAL A 50 -2.00 1.92 2.49
CA VAL A 50 -0.77 1.42 3.09
C VAL A 50 -0.78 -0.09 3.07
N LYS A 51 0.27 -0.70 2.52
CA LYS A 51 0.41 -2.15 2.41
C LYS A 51 1.84 -2.57 2.71
N THR A 52 1.99 -3.79 3.20
CA THR A 52 3.27 -4.49 3.26
C THR A 52 3.22 -5.70 2.35
N LEU A 53 4.37 -6.06 1.76
CA LEU A 53 4.47 -7.24 0.90
C LEU A 53 5.71 -8.05 1.21
N ASN A 54 5.55 -9.20 1.88
CA ASN A 54 6.65 -10.11 2.11
C ASN A 54 7.13 -10.76 0.81
N THR A 55 8.26 -10.32 0.27
CA THR A 55 8.84 -10.86 -0.95
C THR A 55 9.58 -12.19 -0.72
N GLN A 56 9.83 -12.55 0.53
CA GLN A 56 10.70 -13.67 0.92
C GLN A 56 9.93 -14.96 1.24
N THR A 57 8.63 -15.04 0.93
CA THR A 57 7.91 -16.31 1.05
C THR A 57 8.44 -17.30 0.02
N ALA A 58 8.45 -18.60 0.34
CA ALA A 58 8.92 -19.63 -0.58
C ALA A 58 8.21 -19.57 -1.95
N SER A 59 6.92 -19.24 -1.97
CA SER A 59 6.14 -19.06 -3.20
C SER A 59 6.60 -17.87 -4.05
N ARG A 60 6.98 -16.74 -3.43
CA ARG A 60 7.39 -15.51 -4.12
C ARG A 60 8.87 -15.52 -4.54
N ILE A 61 9.69 -16.29 -3.83
CA ILE A 61 11.06 -16.61 -4.27
C ILE A 61 11.00 -17.52 -5.50
N LYS A 62 10.21 -18.59 -5.45
CA LYS A 62 10.07 -19.54 -6.58
C LYS A 62 9.38 -18.91 -7.81
N ASN A 63 8.43 -18.01 -7.59
CA ASN A 63 7.70 -17.34 -8.67
C ASN A 63 7.54 -15.83 -8.40
N PRO A 64 8.54 -15.01 -8.78
CA PRO A 64 8.48 -13.56 -8.61
C PRO A 64 7.28 -12.88 -9.28
N LYS A 65 6.71 -13.46 -10.35
CA LYS A 65 5.51 -12.93 -11.01
C LYS A 65 4.30 -12.83 -10.06
N SER A 66 4.26 -13.65 -9.01
CA SER A 66 3.20 -13.57 -7.98
C SER A 66 3.21 -12.26 -7.19
N ILE A 67 4.36 -11.57 -7.10
CA ILE A 67 4.48 -10.22 -6.53
C ILE A 67 3.72 -9.22 -7.40
N GLU A 68 3.98 -9.24 -8.71
CA GLU A 68 3.31 -8.36 -9.69
C GLU A 68 1.78 -8.55 -9.65
N ASN A 69 1.32 -9.81 -9.61
CA ASN A 69 -0.11 -10.11 -9.50
C ASN A 69 -0.73 -9.52 -8.22
N THR A 70 -0.05 -9.69 -7.07
CA THR A 70 -0.54 -9.16 -5.79
C THR A 70 -0.62 -7.63 -5.82
N LEU A 71 0.44 -6.96 -6.29
CA LEU A 71 0.48 -5.50 -6.38
C LEU A 71 -0.57 -4.97 -7.36
N ASN A 72 -0.77 -5.63 -8.50
CA ASN A 72 -1.80 -5.26 -9.46
C ASN A 72 -3.21 -5.42 -8.90
N THR A 73 -3.44 -6.35 -7.97
CA THR A 73 -4.70 -6.41 -7.21
C THR A 73 -4.89 -5.14 -6.35
N TYR A 74 -3.88 -4.74 -5.57
CA TYR A 74 -3.97 -3.51 -4.76
C TYR A 74 -4.20 -2.27 -5.63
N ILE A 75 -3.45 -2.14 -6.73
CA ILE A 75 -3.60 -1.06 -7.71
C ILE A 75 -5.02 -1.08 -8.30
N SER A 76 -5.55 -2.25 -8.68
CA SER A 76 -6.91 -2.33 -9.22
C SER A 76 -7.98 -1.98 -8.19
N THR A 77 -7.78 -2.28 -6.91
CA THR A 77 -8.70 -1.90 -5.84
C THR A 77 -8.73 -0.38 -5.67
N ILE A 78 -7.55 0.27 -5.66
CA ILE A 78 -7.41 1.73 -5.59
C ILE A 78 -8.01 2.40 -6.83
N ASP A 79 -7.78 1.84 -8.00
CA ASP A 79 -8.23 2.41 -9.27
C ASP A 79 -9.75 2.36 -9.43
N LYS A 80 -10.35 1.22 -9.05
CA LYS A 80 -11.80 0.98 -9.14
C LYS A 80 -12.55 1.44 -7.89
N TYR A 81 -11.96 2.33 -7.10
CA TYR A 81 -12.60 2.82 -5.89
C TYR A 81 -13.94 3.49 -6.21
N SER A 82 -15.01 2.94 -5.66
CA SER A 82 -16.40 3.37 -5.90
C SER A 82 -17.00 4.10 -4.71
N GLY A 83 -16.17 4.58 -3.77
CA GLY A 83 -16.62 5.20 -2.54
C GLY A 83 -16.89 4.19 -1.43
N GLU A 84 -16.94 4.69 -0.19
CA GLU A 84 -17.34 3.90 0.96
C GLU A 84 -18.09 4.74 1.98
N ARG A 85 -19.06 4.10 2.66
CA ARG A 85 -19.83 4.72 3.73
C ARG A 85 -19.77 3.86 4.98
N ARG A 86 -19.42 4.47 6.10
CA ARG A 86 -19.42 3.83 7.42
C ARG A 86 -20.03 4.74 8.46
N GLY A 87 -21.22 4.35 8.94
CA GLY A 87 -21.99 5.20 9.84
C GLY A 87 -22.33 6.52 9.15
N ARG A 88 -21.86 7.63 9.74
CA ARG A 88 -22.01 8.99 9.19
C ARG A 88 -20.83 9.46 8.33
N ALA A 89 -19.72 8.71 8.32
CA ALA A 89 -18.58 9.03 7.45
C ALA A 89 -18.83 8.45 6.06
N GLU A 90 -18.64 9.28 5.04
CA GLU A 90 -18.74 8.91 3.63
C GLU A 90 -17.52 9.48 2.91
N ILE A 91 -16.95 8.67 2.03
CA ILE A 91 -15.88 9.07 1.12
C ILE A 91 -16.42 8.75 -0.27
N LEU A 92 -16.66 9.77 -1.08
CA LEU A 92 -17.15 9.62 -2.44
C LEU A 92 -15.97 9.43 -3.40
N PRO A 93 -16.18 8.75 -4.54
CA PRO A 93 -15.16 8.68 -5.59
C PRO A 93 -14.68 10.07 -6.04
N SER A 94 -15.59 11.05 -6.04
CA SER A 94 -15.32 12.43 -6.43
C SER A 94 -14.33 13.15 -5.51
N ASP A 95 -14.20 12.70 -4.26
CA ASP A 95 -13.33 13.30 -3.26
C ASP A 95 -11.87 12.86 -3.47
N VAL A 96 -11.67 11.69 -4.08
CA VAL A 96 -10.36 11.09 -4.32
C VAL A 96 -9.70 11.71 -5.55
N LYS A 97 -9.02 12.84 -5.38
CA LYS A 97 -8.32 13.55 -6.47
C LYS A 97 -6.97 12.94 -6.80
N SER A 98 -6.23 12.50 -5.80
CA SER A 98 -4.94 11.83 -5.98
C SER A 98 -4.86 10.55 -5.13
N LYS A 99 -4.13 9.55 -5.65
CA LYS A 99 -4.10 8.19 -5.13
C LYS A 99 -2.65 7.74 -4.96
N THR A 100 -2.30 7.32 -3.76
CA THR A 100 -0.96 6.79 -3.44
C THR A 100 -1.04 5.43 -2.75
N LEU A 101 -0.12 4.54 -3.12
CA LEU A 101 0.16 3.29 -2.42
C LEU A 101 1.52 3.42 -1.71
N GLU A 102 1.49 3.45 -0.38
CA GLU A 102 2.68 3.29 0.47
C GLU A 102 2.96 1.80 0.66
N LEU A 103 4.06 1.31 0.10
CA LEU A 103 4.42 -0.10 0.07
C LEU A 103 5.68 -0.38 0.87
N GLY A 104 5.55 -1.16 1.94
CA GLY A 104 6.69 -1.71 2.69
C GLY A 104 7.15 -3.05 2.09
N VAL A 105 8.43 -3.17 1.76
CA VAL A 105 9.05 -4.44 1.29
C VAL A 105 10.33 -4.76 2.09
N PRO A 106 10.69 -6.04 2.26
CA PRO A 106 11.94 -6.42 2.95
C PRO A 106 13.19 -5.98 2.17
N ALA A 107 14.26 -5.66 2.89
CA ALA A 107 15.58 -5.33 2.32
C ALA A 107 16.16 -6.43 1.42
N ARG A 108 15.83 -7.70 1.69
CA ARG A 108 16.28 -8.85 0.87
C ARG A 108 15.53 -9.05 -0.45
N THR A 109 14.67 -8.13 -0.85
CA THR A 109 13.96 -8.23 -2.15
C THR A 109 14.98 -8.33 -3.29
N THR A 110 14.91 -9.41 -4.08
CA THR A 110 15.90 -9.70 -5.13
C THR A 110 15.67 -8.86 -6.38
N LYS A 111 16.64 -8.84 -7.29
CA LYS A 111 16.56 -8.09 -8.55
C LYS A 111 15.34 -8.51 -9.39
N GLU A 112 15.09 -9.80 -9.53
CA GLU A 112 13.96 -10.34 -10.29
C GLU A 112 12.61 -9.95 -9.67
N GLN A 113 12.58 -9.82 -8.34
CA GLN A 113 11.41 -9.34 -7.61
C GLN A 113 11.22 -7.83 -7.79
N TRP A 114 12.31 -7.05 -7.82
CA TRP A 114 12.26 -5.64 -8.17
C TRP A 114 11.78 -5.41 -9.61
N ASP A 115 12.14 -6.26 -10.56
CA ASP A 115 11.60 -6.19 -11.93
C ASP A 115 10.07 -6.36 -11.93
N ALA A 116 9.55 -7.32 -11.15
CA ALA A 116 8.11 -7.51 -10.97
C ALA A 116 7.44 -6.28 -10.31
N ILE A 117 8.06 -5.69 -9.28
CA ILE A 117 7.59 -4.47 -8.63
C ILE A 117 7.57 -3.30 -9.62
N ASN A 118 8.64 -3.11 -10.39
CA ASN A 118 8.77 -2.02 -11.37
C ASN A 118 7.72 -2.11 -12.49
N ASN A 119 7.35 -3.32 -12.91
CA ASN A 119 6.22 -3.52 -13.83
C ASN A 119 4.90 -3.04 -13.21
N SER A 120 4.65 -3.35 -11.93
CA SER A 120 3.49 -2.84 -11.22
C SER A 120 3.52 -1.32 -11.02
N ILE A 121 4.69 -0.71 -10.81
CA ILE A 121 4.83 0.76 -10.75
C ILE A 121 4.40 1.40 -12.07
N LYS A 122 4.83 0.85 -13.22
CA LYS A 122 4.40 1.32 -14.54
C LYS A 122 2.87 1.20 -14.71
N ASN A 123 2.30 0.07 -14.27
CA ASN A 123 0.86 -0.17 -14.31
C ASN A 123 0.05 0.78 -13.39
N ALA A 124 0.62 1.17 -12.24
CA ALA A 124 0.01 2.15 -11.35
C ALA A 124 0.08 3.56 -11.94
N SER A 125 1.23 3.93 -12.51
CA SER A 125 1.42 5.24 -13.14
C SER A 125 0.44 5.47 -14.30
N SER A 126 0.13 4.45 -15.10
CA SER A 126 -0.87 4.56 -16.18
C SER A 126 -2.31 4.77 -15.68
N LYS A 127 -2.55 4.58 -14.38
CA LYS A 127 -3.83 4.80 -13.67
C LYS A 127 -3.80 6.04 -12.77
N ASN A 128 -2.77 6.88 -12.90
CA ASN A 128 -2.52 8.02 -12.02
C ASN A 128 -2.46 7.63 -10.53
N ILE A 129 -1.86 6.48 -10.24
CA ILE A 129 -1.60 6.01 -8.88
C ILE A 129 -0.09 6.06 -8.65
N LYS A 130 0.33 6.81 -7.63
CA LYS A 130 1.73 6.87 -7.20
C LYS A 130 2.04 5.69 -6.28
N ILE A 131 3.24 5.12 -6.39
CA ILE A 131 3.73 4.12 -5.44
C ILE A 131 4.98 4.67 -4.78
N ASN A 132 4.93 4.78 -3.45
CA ASN A 132 6.10 5.06 -2.62
C ASN A 132 6.54 3.76 -1.97
N ILE A 133 7.84 3.46 -2.05
CA ILE A 133 8.38 2.21 -1.51
C ILE A 133 9.27 2.52 -0.33
N THR A 134 8.99 1.87 0.79
CA THR A 134 9.87 1.84 1.96
C THR A 134 10.53 0.48 2.03
N ILE A 135 11.86 0.46 1.97
CA ILE A 135 12.64 -0.73 2.29
C ILE A 135 12.68 -0.87 3.81
N VAL A 136 12.27 -2.02 4.32
CA VAL A 136 12.20 -2.31 5.74
C VAL A 136 13.31 -3.30 6.08
N GLU A 137 14.20 -2.85 6.96
CA GLU A 137 15.30 -3.66 7.50
C GLU A 137 14.78 -4.75 8.44
N GLU A 138 15.60 -5.78 8.65
CA GLU A 138 15.31 -6.93 9.51
C GLU A 138 15.87 -6.74 10.94
#